data_AF-A0A941D2I4-F1
#
_entry.id   AF-A0A941D2I4-F1
#
_cell.length_a   1.000
_cell.length_b   1.000
_cell.length_c   1.000
_cell.angle_alpha   90.00
_cell.angle_beta   90.00
_cell.angle_gamma   90.00
#
_symmetry.space_group_name_H-M   'P 1'
#
loop_
_entity.id
_entity.type
_entity.pdbx_description
1 polymer ?
#
loop_
_entity_poly.entity_id
_entity_poly.type
_entity_poly.pdbx_seq_one_letter_code
_entity_poly.pdbx_strand_id
1 'polypeptide(L)'
;MEVEAFIRRWSNLEGGAERANYAMFLTELCTVLGVDQPNPAGSDRAANDYVFERVVKPRLSEASTAPKRIDLYKKNAFILEAKQSRLPGKKNAIAGQASLFAEAEEAPARSTTVRGWDVMMQNARKQAEGYAARRAA
;
A
#
# COMPACT_ATOMS: atom_id res chain seq x y z
N MET A 1 7.04 -20.20 1.45
CA MET A 1 5.77 -20.18 2.21
C MET A 1 4.69 -20.68 1.27
N GLU A 2 3.83 -21.61 1.70
CA GLU A 2 2.71 -22.08 0.89
C GLU A 2 1.60 -21.02 0.80
N VAL A 3 0.90 -20.96 -0.35
CA VAL A 3 -0.17 -19.98 -0.61
C VAL A 3 -1.24 -19.98 0.48
N GLU A 4 -1.72 -21.14 0.88
CA GLU A 4 -2.75 -21.27 1.93
C GLU A 4 -2.27 -20.76 3.29
N ALA A 5 -0.99 -20.97 3.62
CA ALA A 5 -0.41 -20.49 4.87
C ALA A 5 -0.31 -18.95 4.87
N PHE A 6 0.06 -18.36 3.72
CA PHE A 6 0.08 -16.91 3.53
C PHE A 6 -1.32 -16.31 3.69
N ILE A 7 -2.31 -16.84 2.97
CA ILE A 7 -3.70 -16.36 3.04
C ILE A 7 -4.20 -16.43 4.49
N ARG A 8 -4.06 -17.59 5.15
CA ARG A 8 -4.53 -17.76 6.54
C ARG A 8 -3.87 -16.77 7.51
N ARG A 9 -2.58 -16.48 7.34
CA ARG A 9 -1.84 -15.54 8.19
C ARG A 9 -2.35 -14.11 8.05
N TRP A 10 -2.64 -13.67 6.83
CA TRP A 10 -2.98 -12.27 6.55
C TRP A 10 -4.49 -11.98 6.52
N SER A 11 -5.34 -12.99 6.35
CA SER A 11 -6.81 -12.82 6.34
C SER A 11 -7.41 -12.47 7.70
N ASN A 12 -6.76 -12.83 8.81
CA ASN A 12 -7.30 -12.65 10.17
C ASN A 12 -6.66 -11.49 10.96
N LEU A 13 -5.86 -10.65 10.29
CA LEU A 13 -5.19 -9.53 10.95
C LEU A 13 -6.14 -8.34 11.06
N GLU A 14 -6.85 -8.28 12.18
CA GLU A 14 -7.70 -7.15 12.52
C GLU A 14 -6.91 -6.01 13.20
N GLY A 15 -6.73 -4.87 12.51
CA GLY A 15 -6.47 -3.59 13.19
C GLY A 15 -5.32 -2.71 12.68
N GLY A 16 -5.58 -1.40 12.82
CA GLY A 16 -4.76 -0.17 12.96
C GLY A 16 -3.24 -0.06 12.72
N ALA A 17 -2.50 -1.09 12.36
CA ALA A 17 -1.04 -1.05 12.30
C ALA A 17 -0.49 -1.23 10.88
N GLU A 18 -1.12 -0.57 9.89
CA GLU A 18 -0.73 -0.65 8.48
C GLU A 18 0.78 -0.43 8.30
N ARG A 19 1.30 0.67 8.84
CA ARG A 19 2.72 1.04 8.77
C ARG A 19 3.66 -0.01 9.36
N ALA A 20 3.21 -0.78 10.35
CA ALA A 20 4.03 -1.81 10.97
C ALA A 20 4.05 -3.10 10.14
N ASN A 21 2.99 -3.35 9.35
CA ASN A 21 2.75 -4.66 8.78
C ASN A 21 2.96 -4.72 7.26
N TYR A 22 2.80 -3.61 6.54
CA TYR A 22 2.79 -3.64 5.06
C TYR A 22 4.11 -4.17 4.47
N ALA A 23 5.26 -3.82 5.06
CA ALA A 23 6.56 -4.28 4.58
C ALA A 23 6.73 -5.80 4.75
N MET A 24 6.27 -6.34 5.88
CA MET A 24 6.28 -7.78 6.14
C MET A 24 5.33 -8.51 5.18
N PHE A 25 4.11 -8.01 5.01
CA PHE A 25 3.13 -8.56 4.06
C PHE A 25 3.71 -8.65 2.64
N LEU A 26 4.29 -7.55 2.14
CA LEU A 26 4.83 -7.49 0.78
C LEU A 26 6.05 -8.41 0.60
N THR A 27 6.89 -8.56 1.62
CA THR A 27 8.04 -9.47 1.59
C THR A 27 7.58 -10.93 1.52
N GLU A 28 6.59 -11.31 2.35
CA GLU A 28 6.00 -12.64 2.32
C GLU A 28 5.26 -12.89 1.00
N LEU A 29 4.56 -11.88 0.45
CA LEU A 29 3.90 -11.96 -0.85
C LEU A 29 4.89 -12.21 -1.99
N CYS A 30 6.03 -11.51 -2.02
CA CYS A 30 7.08 -11.74 -3.03
C CYS A 30 7.57 -13.21 -2.99
N THR A 31 7.72 -13.75 -1.78
CA THR A 31 8.11 -15.15 -1.57
C THR A 31 7.09 -16.13 -2.14
N VAL A 32 5.80 -15.88 -1.93
CA VAL A 32 4.71 -16.73 -2.45
C VAL A 32 4.61 -16.63 -3.97
N LEU A 33 4.83 -15.45 -4.53
CA LEU A 33 4.84 -15.21 -5.98
C LEU A 33 6.10 -15.73 -6.69
N GLY A 34 7.14 -16.12 -5.94
CA GLY A 34 8.41 -16.57 -6.50
C GLY A 34 9.21 -15.47 -7.19
N VAL A 35 9.03 -14.21 -6.76
CA VAL A 35 9.75 -13.04 -7.30
C VAL A 35 10.79 -12.54 -6.30
N ASP A 36 11.77 -11.77 -6.79
CA ASP A 36 12.77 -11.12 -5.94
C ASP A 36 12.11 -10.26 -4.86
N GLN A 37 12.71 -10.25 -3.67
CA GLN A 37 12.30 -9.37 -2.58
C GLN A 37 12.98 -7.99 -2.68
N PRO A 38 12.40 -6.94 -2.07
CA PRO A 38 13.04 -5.63 -1.99
C PRO A 38 14.36 -5.70 -1.21
N ASN A 39 15.35 -4.91 -1.64
CA ASN A 39 16.65 -4.80 -0.98
C ASN A 39 16.57 -3.89 0.27
N PRO A 40 17.50 -4.05 1.23
CA PRO A 40 17.72 -3.06 2.27
C PRO A 40 18.04 -1.69 1.66
N ALA A 41 17.47 -0.63 2.22
CA ALA A 41 17.77 0.73 1.79
C ALA A 41 19.21 1.12 2.17
N GLY A 42 20.02 1.51 1.19
CA GLY A 42 21.37 2.01 1.38
C GLY A 42 21.44 3.52 1.61
N SER A 43 22.61 4.00 2.03
CA SER A 43 22.91 5.43 2.18
C SER A 43 22.95 6.18 0.85
N ASP A 44 23.42 5.50 -0.22
CA ASP A 44 23.32 6.02 -1.59
C ASP A 44 21.89 5.83 -2.12
N ARG A 45 21.17 6.95 -2.20
CA ARG A 45 19.77 6.95 -2.63
C ARG A 45 19.60 6.64 -4.11
N ALA A 46 20.61 6.93 -4.95
CA ALA A 46 20.54 6.67 -6.38
C ALA A 46 20.56 5.16 -6.69
N ALA A 47 21.20 4.36 -5.82
CA ALA A 47 21.31 2.92 -5.93
C ALA A 47 20.10 2.15 -5.35
N ASN A 48 19.13 2.84 -4.74
CA ASN A 48 17.97 2.24 -4.07
C ASN A 48 16.88 1.81 -5.08
N ASP A 49 17.24 0.97 -6.06
CA ASP A 49 16.44 0.65 -7.24
C ASP A 49 15.27 -0.31 -6.97
N TYR A 50 15.31 -1.08 -5.88
CA TYR A 50 14.15 -1.87 -5.40
C TYR A 50 14.16 -1.91 -3.88
N VAL A 51 13.48 -0.96 -3.21
CA VAL A 51 13.53 -0.81 -1.75
C VAL A 51 12.20 -0.34 -1.17
N PHE A 52 11.97 -0.63 0.10
CA PHE A 52 10.94 0.03 0.89
C PHE A 52 11.33 1.46 1.26
N GLU A 53 10.33 2.32 1.51
CA GLU A 53 10.49 3.68 2.04
C GLU A 53 11.45 4.56 1.22
N ARG A 54 11.43 4.45 -0.13
CA ARG A 54 12.33 5.23 -1.00
C ARG A 54 12.06 6.72 -0.85
N VAL A 55 13.09 7.47 -0.50
CA VAL A 55 13.01 8.92 -0.30
C VAL A 55 12.83 9.66 -1.62
N VAL A 56 11.85 10.56 -1.66
CA VAL A 56 11.59 11.48 -2.77
C VAL A 56 11.91 12.90 -2.32
N LYS A 57 12.79 13.59 -3.06
CA LYS A 57 13.15 14.98 -2.77
C LYS A 57 11.95 15.90 -3.00
N PRO A 58 11.72 16.89 -2.11
CA PRO A 58 10.70 17.91 -2.33
C PRO A 58 11.07 18.79 -3.53
N ARG A 59 10.06 19.31 -4.24
CA ARG A 59 10.28 20.32 -5.28
C ARG A 59 10.57 21.67 -4.63
N LEU A 60 11.39 22.50 -5.29
CA LEU A 60 11.65 23.88 -4.83
C LEU A 60 10.37 24.72 -4.68
N SER A 61 9.32 24.40 -5.44
CA SER A 61 8.04 25.08 -5.43
C SER A 61 7.09 24.63 -4.31
N GLU A 62 7.44 23.61 -3.52
CA GLU A 62 6.60 23.12 -2.43
C GLU A 62 6.86 23.91 -1.15
N ALA A 63 5.77 24.29 -0.47
CA ALA A 63 5.85 25.00 0.81
C ALA A 63 6.51 24.18 1.94
N SER A 64 6.54 22.85 1.79
CA SER A 64 7.21 21.95 2.73
C SER A 64 8.52 21.42 2.14
N THR A 65 9.59 21.57 2.90
CA THR A 65 10.92 21.04 2.59
C THR A 65 11.14 19.62 3.15
N ALA A 66 10.13 19.04 3.80
CA ALA A 66 10.25 17.69 4.33
C ALA A 66 10.29 16.66 3.18
N PRO A 67 11.24 15.70 3.21
CA PRO A 67 11.27 14.63 2.23
C PRO A 67 10.03 13.74 2.36
N LYS A 68 9.48 13.31 1.23
CA LYS A 68 8.42 12.30 1.17
C LYS A 68 9.05 10.92 0.97
N ARG A 69 8.27 9.86 1.23
CA ARG A 69 8.71 8.49 0.96
C ARG A 69 7.64 7.73 0.17
N ILE A 70 8.12 6.81 -0.65
CA ILE A 70 7.34 5.81 -1.37
C ILE A 70 7.38 4.53 -0.54
N ASP A 71 6.22 3.91 -0.28
CA ASP A 71 6.17 2.72 0.57
C ASP A 71 6.99 1.56 -0.02
N LEU A 72 6.80 1.24 -1.31
CA LEU A 72 7.67 0.32 -2.04
C LEU A 72 7.93 0.82 -3.47
N TYR A 73 9.21 0.90 -3.83
CA TYR A 73 9.65 1.38 -5.15
C TYR A 73 10.44 0.31 -5.88
N LYS A 74 10.13 0.08 -7.16
CA LYS A 74 10.98 -0.69 -8.08
C LYS A 74 11.19 0.09 -9.38
N LYS A 75 12.44 0.46 -9.67
CA LYS A 75 12.83 1.24 -10.84
C LYS A 75 12.38 0.56 -12.13
N ASN A 76 11.85 1.37 -13.05
CA ASN A 76 11.32 0.92 -14.34
C ASN A 76 10.20 -0.14 -14.25
N ALA A 77 9.60 -0.34 -13.07
CA ALA A 77 8.52 -1.30 -12.88
C ALA A 77 7.30 -0.66 -12.23
N PHE A 78 7.40 -0.27 -10.95
CA PHE A 78 6.25 0.25 -10.22
C PHE A 78 6.61 1.15 -9.03
N ILE A 79 5.61 1.92 -8.63
CA ILE A 79 5.53 2.64 -7.35
C ILE A 79 4.29 2.09 -6.65
N LEU A 80 4.46 1.62 -5.42
CA LEU A 80 3.39 1.05 -4.60
C LEU A 80 3.24 1.89 -3.33
N GLU A 81 2.00 2.32 -3.07
CA GLU A 81 1.58 3.00 -1.85
C GLU A 81 0.57 2.09 -1.13
N ALA A 82 0.88 1.71 0.10
CA ALA A 82 -0.06 1.02 0.95
C ALA A 82 -1.16 1.99 1.41
N LYS A 83 -2.39 1.47 1.51
CA LYS A 83 -3.49 2.17 2.19
C LYS A 83 -4.20 1.25 3.16
N GLN A 84 -4.42 1.75 4.38
CA GLN A 84 -5.26 1.07 5.35
C GLN A 84 -6.71 1.11 4.89
N SER A 85 -7.27 -0.07 4.64
CA SER A 85 -8.71 -0.25 4.49
C SER A 85 -9.41 0.09 5.82
N ARG A 86 -10.48 0.90 5.76
CA ARG A 86 -11.25 1.33 6.95
C ARG A 86 -12.52 0.50 7.08
N LEU A 87 -12.37 -0.80 7.32
CA LEU A 87 -13.51 -1.70 7.52
C LEU A 87 -14.51 -1.10 8.58
N PRO A 88 -15.84 -1.20 8.38
CA PRO A 88 -16.87 -0.61 9.23
C PRO A 88 -16.89 -1.24 10.58
N GLY A 89 -17.43 -0.48 11.52
CA GLY A 89 -17.52 -0.92 12.90
C GLY A 89 -16.25 -0.65 13.71
N LYS A 90 -15.20 -0.05 13.13
CA LYS A 90 -14.00 0.37 13.88
C LYS A 90 -13.89 1.90 13.98
N LYS A 91 -13.13 2.39 14.96
CA LYS A 91 -13.09 3.82 15.39
C LYS A 91 -12.67 4.84 14.32
N ASN A 92 -12.21 4.37 13.15
CA ASN A 92 -11.90 5.17 11.95
C ASN A 92 -12.74 4.76 10.73
N ALA A 93 -13.85 4.07 10.93
CA ALA A 93 -14.72 3.59 9.86
C ALA A 93 -15.26 4.75 9.03
N ILE A 94 -15.14 4.62 7.71
CA ILE A 94 -16.02 5.36 6.81
C ILE A 94 -17.34 4.59 6.84
N ALA A 95 -18.46 5.28 7.07
CA ALA A 95 -19.77 4.65 7.08
C ALA A 95 -19.99 3.87 5.76
N GLY A 96 -20.11 2.54 5.84
CA GLY A 96 -20.56 1.70 4.73
C GLY A 96 -19.61 0.61 4.21
N GLN A 97 -18.37 0.45 4.69
CA GLN A 97 -17.39 -0.54 4.18
C GLN A 97 -17.61 -2.08 4.49
N ALA A 98 -18.81 -2.69 4.50
CA ALA A 98 -19.00 -4.06 5.04
C ALA A 98 -17.97 -5.12 4.54
N SER A 99 -17.49 -5.98 5.44
CA SER A 99 -16.35 -6.91 5.29
C SER A 99 -16.29 -7.62 3.94
N LEU A 100 -15.16 -7.43 3.24
CA LEU A 100 -14.85 -8.00 1.92
C LEU A 100 -14.77 -9.54 1.86
N PHE A 101 -14.95 -10.24 2.99
CA PHE A 101 -14.79 -11.69 3.12
C PHE A 101 -16.01 -12.39 3.75
N ALA A 102 -17.13 -11.70 3.93
CA ALA A 102 -18.37 -12.37 4.32
C ALA A 102 -18.95 -13.08 3.09
N GLU A 103 -19.13 -14.40 3.20
CA GLU A 103 -19.74 -15.23 2.16
C GLU A 103 -21.06 -14.62 1.68
N ALA A 104 -21.21 -14.62 0.37
CA ALA A 104 -22.30 -13.97 -0.32
C ALA A 104 -23.65 -14.62 0.00
N GLU A 105 -24.56 -13.88 0.63
CA GLU A 105 -25.99 -14.07 0.43
C GLU A 105 -26.69 -12.73 0.14
N GLU A 106 -27.31 -12.72 -1.04
CA GLU A 106 -28.42 -11.94 -1.60
C GLU A 106 -28.33 -10.38 -1.73
N ALA A 107 -28.84 -9.91 -2.88
CA ALA A 107 -28.57 -8.64 -3.58
C ALA A 107 -29.41 -7.42 -3.11
N PRO A 108 -29.40 -6.25 -3.81
CA PRO A 108 -28.32 -5.42 -4.34
C PRO A 108 -28.41 -4.00 -3.74
N ALA A 109 -27.60 -3.68 -2.72
CA ALA A 109 -27.36 -2.28 -2.39
C ALA A 109 -26.14 -1.83 -3.20
N ARG A 110 -26.28 -0.84 -4.09
CA ARG A 110 -25.11 -0.21 -4.76
C ARG A 110 -24.13 0.25 -3.68
N SER A 111 -23.09 -0.54 -3.53
CA SER A 111 -22.29 -0.61 -2.32
C SER A 111 -21.45 0.65 -2.15
N THR A 112 -21.79 1.47 -1.17
CA THR A 112 -21.02 2.65 -0.74
C THR A 112 -19.62 2.26 -0.27
N THR A 113 -19.44 1.02 0.16
CA THR A 113 -18.17 0.32 0.45
C THR A 113 -17.20 0.41 -0.72
N VAL A 114 -17.66 -0.02 -1.90
CA VAL A 114 -16.86 -0.09 -3.12
C VAL A 114 -16.44 1.33 -3.51
N ARG A 115 -17.35 2.30 -3.42
CA ARG A 115 -17.02 3.72 -3.64
C ARG A 115 -15.97 4.27 -2.68
N GLY A 116 -16.02 3.93 -1.39
CA GLY A 116 -15.02 4.37 -0.41
C GLY A 116 -13.63 3.79 -0.70
N TRP A 117 -13.59 2.52 -1.08
CA TRP A 117 -12.38 1.83 -1.55
C TRP A 117 -11.84 2.47 -2.83
N ASP A 118 -12.71 2.73 -3.81
CA ASP A 118 -12.35 3.36 -5.07
C ASP A 118 -11.70 4.73 -4.84
N VAL A 119 -12.24 5.55 -3.92
CA VAL A 119 -11.65 6.85 -3.57
C VAL A 119 -10.27 6.67 -2.93
N MET A 120 -10.11 5.71 -2.03
CA MET A 120 -8.83 5.42 -1.39
C MET A 120 -7.76 5.00 -2.42
N MET A 121 -8.13 4.11 -3.33
CA MET A 121 -7.24 3.62 -4.40
C MET A 121 -6.94 4.71 -5.43
N GLN A 122 -7.91 5.57 -5.76
CA GLN A 122 -7.68 6.76 -6.59
C GLN A 122 -6.69 7.72 -5.93
N ASN A 123 -6.77 7.93 -4.62
CA ASN A 123 -5.83 8.77 -3.88
C ASN A 123 -4.43 8.16 -3.84
N ALA A 124 -4.32 6.84 -3.61
CA ALA A 124 -3.04 6.13 -3.68
C ALA A 124 -2.40 6.26 -5.06
N ARG A 125 -3.19 6.08 -6.12
CA ARG A 125 -2.75 6.26 -7.50
C ARG A 125 -2.25 7.68 -7.76
N LYS A 126 -3.03 8.71 -7.41
CA LYS A 126 -2.61 10.12 -7.57
C LYS A 126 -1.31 10.43 -6.85
N GLN A 127 -1.12 9.85 -5.65
CA GLN A 127 0.12 9.99 -4.89
C GLN A 127 1.30 9.33 -5.62
N ALA A 128 1.15 8.09 -6.09
CA ALA A 128 2.17 7.37 -6.86
C ALA A 128 2.53 8.08 -8.18
N GLU A 129 1.53 8.56 -8.93
CA GLU A 129 1.74 9.38 -10.15
C GLU A 129 2.49 10.67 -9.83
N GLY A 130 2.12 11.32 -8.72
CA GLY A 130 2.82 12.49 -8.20
C GLY A 130 4.29 12.23 -7.89
N TYR A 131 4.63 11.02 -7.43
CA TYR A 131 6.01 10.59 -7.23
C TYR A 131 6.72 10.25 -8.55
N ALA A 132 6.08 9.56 -9.49
CA ALA A 132 6.68 9.26 -10.80
C ALA A 132 7.03 10.54 -11.58
N ALA A 133 6.17 11.56 -11.50
CA ALA A 133 6.39 12.87 -12.12
C ALA A 133 7.46 13.72 -11.40
N ARG A 134 7.94 13.29 -10.23
CA ARG A 134 9.12 13.85 -9.57
C ARG A 134 10.27 12.93 -9.98
N ARG A 135 11.32 13.41 -10.65
CA ARG A 135 12.50 12.55 -10.88
C ARG A 135 12.94 11.99 -9.52
N ALA A 136 12.68 10.71 -9.29
CA ALA A 136 13.23 9.96 -8.18
C ALA A 136 14.73 9.91 -8.46
N ALA A 137 15.47 10.82 -7.80
CA ALA A 137 16.92 10.89 -7.92
C ALA A 137 17.55 9.56 -7.51
#